data_AF-A0AAX1JC84-F1
#
_entry.id   AF-A0AAX1JC84-F1
#
_cell.length_a   1.000
_cell.length_b   1.000
_cell.length_c   1.000
_cell.angle_alpha   90.00
_cell.angle_beta   90.00
_cell.angle_gamma   90.00
#
_symmetry.space_group_name_H-M   'P 1'
#
loop_
_entity.id
_entity.type
_entity.pdbx_description
1 polymer ?
#
loop_
_entity_poly.entity_id
_entity_poly.type
_entity_poly.pdbx_seq_one_letter_code
_entity_poly.pdbx_strand_id
1 'polypeptide(L)'
;MSPYPKWRETSATRFSVDVMANLIIEAGQMPDAAIRFAQGIGQVWTPEHLVPLRTRVRQQHAGQLRSVFRALDQRFGEPNGQWMGVFRAAAEMAVMVEVVGDVLPAGDRQLLRNLWATLLRAT
;
A
#
# COMPACT_ATOMS: atom_id res chain seq x y z
N MET A 1 -4.00 -26.79 -16.43
CA MET A 1 -4.85 -26.73 -15.21
C MET A 1 -4.46 -25.45 -14.49
N SER A 2 -5.28 -24.39 -14.57
CA SER A 2 -4.95 -23.07 -13.99
C SER A 2 -5.63 -22.98 -12.61
N PRO A 3 -4.90 -22.65 -11.52
CA PRO A 3 -5.35 -22.91 -10.15
C PRO A 3 -6.31 -21.87 -9.55
N TYR A 4 -6.85 -20.92 -10.31
CA TYR A 4 -7.71 -19.85 -9.76
C TYR A 4 -9.09 -19.80 -10.44
N PRO A 5 -10.20 -19.85 -9.67
CA PRO A 5 -11.55 -19.79 -10.21
C PRO A 5 -11.93 -18.38 -10.70
N LYS A 6 -12.83 -18.33 -11.69
CA LYS A 6 -13.34 -17.12 -12.33
C LYS A 6 -14.20 -16.32 -11.34
N TRP A 7 -13.83 -15.07 -11.09
CA TRP A 7 -14.44 -14.14 -10.13
C TRP A 7 -15.86 -13.74 -10.54
N ARG A 8 -16.83 -13.81 -9.60
CA ARG A 8 -18.15 -13.18 -9.77
C ARG A 8 -18.07 -11.72 -9.35
N GLU A 9 -18.22 -10.82 -10.32
CA GLU A 9 -18.50 -9.40 -10.11
C GLU A 9 -19.96 -9.20 -9.69
N THR A 10 -20.25 -8.82 -8.44
CA THR A 10 -21.49 -8.06 -8.17
C THR A 10 -21.57 -7.30 -6.83
N SER A 11 -20.54 -7.30 -5.97
CA SER A 11 -20.62 -6.54 -4.69
C SER A 11 -19.34 -5.85 -4.23
N ALA A 12 -18.25 -5.93 -5.00
CA ALA A 12 -16.92 -5.43 -4.60
C ALA A 12 -16.79 -3.90 -4.66
N THR A 13 -17.64 -3.20 -5.44
CA THR A 13 -17.36 -1.81 -5.82
C THR A 13 -17.55 -0.82 -4.67
N ARG A 14 -18.61 -0.95 -3.84
CA ARG A 14 -18.80 -0.05 -2.68
C ARG A 14 -17.78 -0.30 -1.58
N PHE A 15 -17.57 -1.56 -1.20
CA PHE A 15 -16.57 -1.93 -0.19
C PHE A 15 -15.13 -1.55 -0.59
N SER A 16 -14.76 -1.67 -1.88
CA SER A 16 -13.43 -1.28 -2.35
C SER A 16 -13.20 0.25 -2.37
N VAL A 17 -14.26 1.04 -2.53
CA VAL A 17 -14.16 2.51 -2.56
C VAL A 17 -13.91 3.04 -1.14
N ASP A 18 -14.60 2.48 -0.14
CA ASP A 18 -14.45 2.90 1.26
C ASP A 18 -13.06 2.56 1.82
N VAL A 19 -12.49 1.42 1.42
CA VAL A 19 -11.18 0.97 1.91
C VAL A 19 -10.03 1.75 1.27
N MET A 20 -10.13 2.10 -0.02
CA MET A 20 -9.14 2.99 -0.66
C MET A 20 -9.18 4.40 -0.09
N ALA A 21 -10.36 4.89 0.32
CA ALA A 21 -10.49 6.16 1.01
C ALA A 21 -9.74 6.16 2.35
N ASN A 22 -9.76 5.05 3.10
CA ASN A 22 -9.00 4.94 4.34
C ASN A 22 -7.49 5.09 4.12
N LEU A 23 -6.90 4.43 3.11
CA LEU A 23 -5.47 4.59 2.81
C LEU A 23 -5.10 6.03 2.41
N ILE A 24 -5.99 6.73 1.73
CA ILE A 24 -5.80 8.14 1.37
C ILE A 24 -5.84 9.03 2.62
N ILE A 25 -6.79 8.79 3.53
CA ILE A 25 -6.89 9.50 4.81
C ILE A 25 -5.64 9.25 5.66
N GLU A 26 -5.24 8.00 5.80
CA GLU A 26 -4.03 7.59 6.52
C GLU A 26 -2.78 8.26 5.94
N ALA A 27 -2.62 8.28 4.62
CA ALA A 27 -1.53 8.99 3.96
C ALA A 27 -1.49 10.48 4.36
N GLY A 28 -2.66 11.13 4.44
CA GLY A 28 -2.81 12.50 4.89
C GLY A 28 -2.57 12.72 6.39
N GLN A 29 -2.52 11.66 7.19
CA GLN A 29 -2.30 11.72 8.63
C GLN A 29 -0.88 11.31 9.05
N MET A 30 -0.02 10.92 8.10
CA MET A 30 1.31 10.46 8.44
C MET A 30 2.09 11.51 9.23
N PRO A 31 2.70 11.16 10.36
CA PRO A 31 3.43 12.11 11.19
C PRO A 31 4.77 12.49 10.54
N ASP A 32 5.28 13.69 10.81
CA ASP A 32 6.59 14.12 10.28
C ASP A 32 7.72 13.25 10.82
N ALA A 33 7.56 12.68 12.03
CA ALA A 33 8.49 11.71 12.61
C ALA A 33 8.68 10.47 11.73
N ALA A 34 7.70 10.11 10.89
CA ALA A 34 7.81 9.01 9.94
C ALA A 34 8.93 9.24 8.92
N ILE A 35 9.30 10.50 8.62
CA ILE A 35 10.40 10.82 7.71
C ILE A 35 11.73 10.32 8.30
N ARG A 36 11.97 10.54 9.61
CA ARG A 36 13.19 10.06 10.28
C ARG A 36 13.26 8.54 10.27
N PHE A 37 12.13 7.88 10.50
CA PHE A 37 12.04 6.43 10.41
C PHE A 37 12.34 5.94 8.98
N ALA A 38 11.73 6.57 7.97
CA ALA A 38 11.94 6.23 6.56
C ALA A 38 13.40 6.46 6.11
N GLN A 39 14.07 7.50 6.63
CA GLN A 39 15.49 7.75 6.36
C GLN A 39 16.40 6.66 6.92
N GLY A 40 15.99 5.98 7.99
CA GLY A 40 16.70 4.82 8.54
C GLY A 40 16.50 3.53 7.75
N ILE A 41 15.57 3.50 6.78
CA ILE A 41 15.30 2.33 5.95
C ILE A 41 16.11 2.43 4.67
N GLY A 42 17.11 1.54 4.52
CA GLY A 42 17.93 1.49 3.32
C GLY A 42 17.19 1.01 2.07
N GLN A 43 16.39 -0.06 2.19
CA GLN A 43 15.60 -0.58 1.08
C GLN A 43 14.36 -1.34 1.58
N VAL A 44 13.24 -1.14 0.89
CA VAL A 44 12.01 -1.92 1.10
C VAL A 44 11.93 -2.99 0.02
N TRP A 45 11.87 -4.25 0.43
CA TRP A 45 11.74 -5.39 -0.47
C TRP A 45 10.36 -6.05 -0.33
N THR A 46 9.78 -6.43 -1.47
CA THR A 46 8.56 -7.25 -1.49
C THR A 46 8.99 -8.72 -1.55
N PRO A 47 8.46 -9.60 -0.69
CA PRO A 47 8.73 -11.04 -0.76
C PRO A 47 8.48 -11.60 -2.16
N GLU A 48 9.33 -12.52 -2.62
CA GLU A 48 9.34 -13.02 -4.00
C GLU A 48 7.98 -13.59 -4.43
N HIS A 49 7.32 -14.35 -3.54
CA HIS A 49 6.01 -14.94 -3.80
C HIS A 49 4.89 -13.90 -3.97
N LEU A 50 5.11 -12.66 -3.50
CA LEU A 50 4.17 -11.53 -3.61
C LEU A 50 4.49 -10.58 -4.77
N VAL A 51 5.61 -10.78 -5.47
CA VAL A 51 5.98 -9.99 -6.65
C VAL A 51 4.92 -10.07 -7.76
N PRO A 52 4.34 -11.24 -8.09
CA PRO A 52 3.27 -11.30 -9.09
C PRO A 52 2.05 -10.46 -8.72
N LEU A 53 1.69 -10.45 -7.42
CA LEU A 53 0.60 -9.62 -6.92
C LEU A 53 0.93 -8.13 -7.05
N ARG A 54 2.15 -7.72 -6.67
CA ARG A 54 2.61 -6.34 -6.83
C ARG A 54 2.51 -5.88 -8.29
N THR A 55 2.96 -6.71 -9.22
CA THR A 55 2.86 -6.42 -10.66
C THR A 55 1.41 -6.26 -11.10
N ARG A 56 0.50 -7.13 -10.63
CA ARG A 56 -0.93 -7.02 -10.91
C ARG A 56 -1.53 -5.73 -10.36
N VAL A 57 -1.17 -5.32 -9.15
CA VAL A 57 -1.60 -4.05 -8.56
C VAL A 57 -1.13 -2.86 -9.40
N ARG A 58 0.13 -2.84 -9.83
CA ARG A 58 0.65 -1.79 -10.72
C ARG A 58 -0.08 -1.70 -12.05
N GLN A 59 -0.54 -2.83 -12.60
CA GLN A 59 -1.21 -2.88 -13.89
C GLN A 59 -2.70 -2.57 -13.79
N GLN A 60 -3.40 -3.16 -12.82
CA GLN A 60 -4.86 -3.15 -12.73
C GLN A 60 -5.40 -2.10 -11.75
N HIS A 61 -4.58 -1.68 -10.77
CA HIS A 61 -4.96 -0.75 -9.71
C HIS A 61 -4.07 0.50 -9.68
N ALA A 62 -3.49 0.85 -10.83
CA ALA A 62 -2.59 2.00 -10.98
C ALA A 62 -3.23 3.34 -10.59
N GLY A 63 -4.56 3.46 -10.75
CA GLY A 63 -5.31 4.67 -10.40
C GLY A 63 -5.44 4.83 -8.88
N GLN A 64 -5.76 3.75 -8.19
CA GLN A 64 -5.83 3.70 -6.72
C GLN A 64 -4.45 4.00 -6.13
N LEU A 65 -3.40 3.33 -6.62
CA LEU A 65 -2.04 3.55 -6.17
C LEU A 65 -1.59 5.01 -6.36
N ARG A 66 -1.88 5.61 -7.52
CA ARG A 66 -1.62 7.03 -7.77
C ARG A 66 -2.37 7.97 -6.83
N SER A 67 -3.58 7.59 -6.41
CA SER A 67 -4.37 8.42 -5.48
C SER A 67 -3.74 8.44 -4.09
N VAL A 68 -3.28 7.29 -3.58
CA VAL A 68 -2.53 7.21 -2.32
C VAL A 68 -1.20 7.96 -2.41
N PHE A 69 -0.47 7.82 -3.52
CA PHE A 69 0.78 8.57 -3.73
C PHE A 69 0.57 10.07 -3.76
N ARG A 70 -0.50 10.55 -4.42
CA ARG A 70 -0.84 11.97 -4.42
C ARG A 70 -1.14 12.48 -3.02
N ALA A 71 -1.82 11.69 -2.19
CA ALA A 71 -2.10 12.06 -0.80
C ALA A 71 -0.81 12.17 0.03
N LEU A 72 0.16 11.26 -0.18
CA LEU A 72 1.49 11.36 0.43
C LEU A 72 2.24 12.61 -0.05
N ASP A 73 2.25 12.86 -1.36
CA ASP A 73 2.92 14.04 -1.93
C ASP A 73 2.29 15.34 -1.38
N GLN A 74 0.97 15.40 -1.24
CA GLN A 74 0.25 16.51 -0.63
C GLN A 74 0.55 16.67 0.86
N ARG A 75 0.65 15.55 1.61
CA ARG A 75 0.96 15.57 3.04
C ARG A 75 2.32 16.19 3.33
N PHE A 76 3.31 15.90 2.48
CA PHE A 76 4.69 16.32 2.73
C PHE A 76 5.13 17.54 1.92
N GLY A 77 4.36 17.99 0.93
CA GLY A 77 4.56 19.24 0.18
C GLY A 77 5.72 19.18 -0.83
N GLU A 78 6.92 18.84 -0.37
CA GLU A 78 8.14 18.69 -1.19
C GLU A 78 8.83 17.35 -0.89
N PRO A 79 8.44 16.26 -1.59
CA PRO A 79 8.96 14.94 -1.31
C PRO A 79 10.41 14.79 -1.79
N ASN A 80 11.32 14.40 -0.90
CA ASN A 80 12.64 13.94 -1.31
C ASN A 80 12.57 12.46 -1.70
N GLY A 81 13.06 12.16 -2.90
CA GLY A 81 12.94 10.84 -3.53
C GLY A 81 13.54 9.68 -2.73
N GLN A 82 14.51 9.95 -1.86
CA GLN A 82 15.18 8.93 -1.06
C GLN A 82 14.25 8.34 0.01
N TRP A 83 13.69 9.17 0.89
CA TRP A 83 12.75 8.70 1.92
C TRP A 83 11.33 8.52 1.39
N MET A 84 10.90 9.30 0.39
CA MET A 84 9.58 9.15 -0.22
C MET A 84 9.41 7.78 -0.91
N GLY A 85 10.51 7.19 -1.39
CA GLY A 85 10.51 5.82 -1.92
C GLY A 85 10.00 4.79 -0.91
N VAL A 86 10.31 4.95 0.38
CA VAL A 86 9.86 4.07 1.47
C VAL A 86 8.36 4.20 1.68
N PHE A 87 7.84 5.42 1.72
CA PHE A 87 6.41 5.69 1.84
C PHE A 87 5.62 5.13 0.66
N ARG A 88 6.11 5.32 -0.57
CA ARG A 88 5.48 4.78 -1.78
C ARG A 88 5.52 3.26 -1.82
N ALA A 89 6.61 2.63 -1.37
CA ALA A 89 6.69 1.18 -1.26
C ALA A 89 5.71 0.63 -0.19
N ALA A 90 5.62 1.30 0.95
CA ALA A 90 4.66 0.96 2.00
C ALA A 90 3.20 1.12 1.52
N ALA A 91 2.88 2.20 0.80
CA ALA A 91 1.58 2.44 0.18
C ALA A 91 1.25 1.44 -0.93
N GLU A 92 2.23 0.87 -1.60
CA GLU A 92 2.01 -0.21 -2.56
C GLU A 92 1.65 -1.51 -1.85
N MET A 93 2.40 -1.87 -0.80
CA MET A 93 2.14 -3.08 0.01
C MET A 93 0.82 -3.00 0.76
N ALA A 94 0.57 -1.88 1.45
CA ALA A 94 -0.55 -1.01 1.13
C ALA A 94 -1.70 -1.59 0.28
N VAL A 95 -1.90 -0.99 -0.87
CA VAL A 95 -2.93 -1.37 -1.84
C VAL A 95 -2.99 -2.89 -2.13
N MET A 96 -1.86 -3.62 -2.12
CA MET A 96 -1.85 -5.08 -2.32
C MET A 96 -2.76 -5.84 -1.34
N VAL A 97 -2.77 -5.47 -0.05
CA VAL A 97 -3.65 -6.14 0.94
C VAL A 97 -5.11 -5.80 0.70
N GLU A 98 -5.44 -4.56 0.35
CA GLU A 98 -6.86 -4.20 0.17
C GLU A 98 -7.45 -4.76 -1.12
N VAL A 99 -6.63 -4.89 -2.16
CA VAL A 99 -7.07 -5.46 -3.45
C VAL A 99 -7.36 -6.95 -3.32
N VAL A 100 -6.61 -7.67 -2.48
CA VAL A 100 -6.73 -9.13 -2.32
C VAL A 100 -7.59 -9.51 -1.11
N GLY A 101 -7.64 -8.65 -0.09
CA GLY A 101 -8.39 -8.86 1.14
C GLY A 101 -8.03 -10.18 1.81
N ASP A 102 -9.05 -10.90 2.27
CA ASP A 102 -8.91 -12.16 3.03
C ASP A 102 -8.36 -13.34 2.22
N VAL A 103 -8.17 -13.19 0.91
CA VAL A 103 -7.56 -14.23 0.07
C VAL A 103 -6.06 -14.36 0.35
N LEU A 104 -5.43 -13.31 0.89
CA LEU A 104 -4.02 -13.35 1.25
C LEU A 104 -3.83 -13.97 2.65
N PRO A 105 -2.86 -14.90 2.85
CA PRO A 105 -2.58 -15.46 4.16
C PRO A 105 -2.38 -14.37 5.23
N ALA A 106 -2.84 -14.61 6.46
CA ALA A 106 -2.80 -13.61 7.53
C ALA A 106 -1.37 -13.08 7.78
N GLY A 107 -0.35 -13.95 7.71
CA GLY A 107 1.05 -13.56 7.84
C GLY A 107 1.51 -12.59 6.73
N ASP A 108 1.13 -12.86 5.48
CA ASP A 108 1.45 -11.98 4.35
C ASP A 108 0.70 -10.64 4.45
N ARG A 109 -0.57 -10.65 4.88
CA ARG A 109 -1.32 -9.41 5.14
C ARG A 109 -0.65 -8.55 6.19
N GLN A 110 -0.28 -9.17 7.31
CA GLN A 110 0.40 -8.48 8.39
C GLN A 110 1.76 -7.93 7.91
N LEU A 111 2.55 -8.73 7.19
CA LEU A 111 3.83 -8.31 6.63
C LEU A 111 3.68 -7.09 5.72
N LEU A 112 2.75 -7.13 4.76
CA LEU A 112 2.53 -6.03 3.82
C LEU A 112 1.94 -4.78 4.49
N ARG A 113 1.20 -4.94 5.59
CA ARG A 113 0.66 -3.80 6.37
C ARG A 113 1.63 -3.22 7.38
N ASN A 114 2.59 -4.01 7.86
CA ASN A 114 3.41 -3.65 9.01
C ASN A 114 4.18 -2.36 8.79
N LEU A 115 4.81 -2.20 7.62
CA LEU A 115 5.58 -1.00 7.31
C LEU A 115 4.70 0.25 7.27
N TRP A 116 3.54 0.17 6.62
CA TRP A 116 2.56 1.27 6.57
C TRP A 116 2.07 1.68 7.96
N ALA A 117 1.68 0.69 8.78
CA ALA A 117 1.25 0.92 10.16
C ALA A 117 2.35 1.49 11.05
N THR A 118 3.61 1.09 10.82
CA THR A 118 4.76 1.61 11.57
C THR A 118 5.02 3.08 11.23
N LEU A 119 4.97 3.43 9.94
CA LEU A 119 5.09 4.83 9.50
C LEU A 119 3.98 5.70 10.09
N LEU A 120 2.73 5.22 10.10
CA LEU A 120 1.59 5.95 10.68
C LEU A 120 1.74 6.21 12.19
N ARG A 121 2.44 5.33 12.91
CA ARG A 121 2.60 5.41 14.38
C ARG A 121 3.94 6.00 14.80
N ALA A 122 4.74 6.53 13.88
CA ALA A 122 6.03 7.12 14.22
C ALA A 122 5.84 8.36 15.11
N THR A 123 6.60 8.45 16.20
CA THR A 123 6.58 9.54 17.19
C THR A 123 7.95 10.16 17.35
#